data_AF-A0A7V5XZT6-F1
#
_entry.id   AF-A0A7V5XZT6-F1
#
_cell.length_a   1.000
_cell.length_b   1.000
_cell.length_c   1.000
_cell.angle_alpha   90.00
_cell.angle_beta   90.00
_cell.angle_gamma   90.00
#
_symmetry.space_group_name_H-M   'P 1'
#
loop_
_entity.id
_entity.type
_entity.pdbx_description
1 polymer ?
#
loop_
_entity_poly.entity_id
_entity_poly.type
_entity_poly.pdbx_seq_one_letter_code
_entity_poly.pdbx_strand_id
1 'polypeptide(L)'
;MSELFGKEKKELIKNIIKRIHQGEDIKKLKEEFKDKLKGINPLMIAQIEEELIKEGMKREEIQKFCALHLALFEEEIEETPILTEAGHPIYILMSEHRLLLKLANEFYQEILKREKERLEEIIHHFKESESHYLREENVLFPYLEKHGITQPPAIMWMEHDMIRKVKKNIYQAFEEENWEELTEKAKELAELLNSHFYKENNILFPTALNVIKKEEWPEIKKGFDEIGYCCFTPEEIIKKEEVAVIEEKEKSLFPINFETGNFYLNELEALLNTLPFDITFVDKDDTVRYFNQSKERIFLRTKAVLGRKVQQCHPPKSIHIVERILNDFKSKKRDVAEFWISHQGKFVHIRYFAVRDKNGEYLGCIEVTQDITEIKKLEGEKRIYDY
;
A
#
# COMPACT_ATOMS: atom_id res chain seq x y z
N MET A 1 -11.38 -15.71 -32.59
CA MET A 1 -12.43 -14.92 -31.91
C MET A 1 -11.88 -13.67 -31.21
N SER A 2 -10.63 -13.63 -30.72
CA SER A 2 -10.06 -12.41 -30.11
C SER A 2 -9.75 -11.29 -31.10
N GLU A 3 -9.35 -11.60 -32.35
CA GLU A 3 -9.06 -10.58 -33.37
C GLU A 3 -10.31 -9.84 -33.89
N LEU A 4 -11.46 -10.51 -33.96
CA LEU A 4 -12.73 -9.88 -34.39
C LEU A 4 -13.24 -8.92 -33.31
N PHE A 5 -13.17 -9.35 -32.05
CA PHE A 5 -13.53 -8.53 -30.88
C PHE A 5 -12.67 -7.25 -30.78
N GLY A 6 -11.39 -7.32 -31.17
CA GLY A 6 -10.49 -6.18 -31.20
C GLY A 6 -10.87 -5.12 -32.24
N LYS A 7 -11.28 -5.53 -33.44
CA LYS A 7 -11.65 -4.63 -34.54
C LYS A 7 -12.94 -3.85 -34.28
N GLU A 8 -13.97 -4.51 -33.72
CA GLU A 8 -15.25 -3.85 -33.41
C GLU A 8 -15.10 -2.78 -32.31
N LYS A 9 -14.34 -3.08 -31.25
CA LYS A 9 -14.03 -2.11 -30.19
C LYS A 9 -13.14 -0.95 -30.69
N LYS A 10 -12.24 -1.20 -31.64
CA LYS A 10 -11.44 -0.15 -32.28
C LYS A 10 -12.29 0.82 -33.10
N GLU A 11 -13.21 0.32 -33.93
CA GLU A 11 -14.13 1.16 -34.69
C GLU A 11 -15.11 1.94 -33.78
N LEU A 12 -15.50 1.33 -32.66
CA LEU A 12 -16.28 2.01 -31.62
C LEU A 12 -15.53 3.22 -31.06
N ILE A 13 -14.27 3.03 -30.63
CA ILE A 13 -13.43 4.10 -30.07
C ILE A 13 -13.18 5.20 -31.11
N LYS A 14 -12.91 4.83 -32.37
CA LYS A 14 -12.83 5.78 -33.49
C LYS A 14 -14.08 6.65 -33.63
N ASN A 15 -15.25 6.03 -33.55
CA ASN A 15 -16.52 6.73 -33.67
C ASN A 15 -16.73 7.69 -32.49
N ILE A 16 -16.44 7.25 -31.26
CA ILE A 16 -16.53 8.09 -30.06
C ILE A 16 -15.63 9.32 -30.20
N ILE A 17 -14.38 9.14 -30.59
CA ILE A 17 -13.42 10.25 -30.75
C ILE A 17 -13.90 11.25 -31.79
N LYS A 18 -14.39 10.78 -32.95
CA LYS A 18 -14.97 11.65 -33.99
C LYS A 18 -16.15 12.47 -33.47
N ARG A 19 -17.01 11.87 -32.65
CA ARG A 19 -18.19 12.51 -32.05
C ARG A 19 -17.81 13.56 -31.00
N ILE A 20 -16.81 13.28 -30.16
CA ILE A 20 -16.22 14.27 -29.24
C ILE A 20 -15.72 15.51 -30.02
N HIS A 21 -15.10 15.33 -31.19
CA HIS A 21 -14.65 16.46 -32.01
C HIS A 21 -15.76 17.25 -32.68
N GLN A 22 -16.89 16.59 -32.98
CA GLN A 22 -18.07 17.27 -33.50
C GLN A 22 -18.77 18.14 -32.43
N GLY A 23 -18.20 18.22 -31.21
CA GLY A 23 -18.69 19.03 -30.11
C GLY A 23 -19.81 18.35 -29.32
N GLU A 24 -19.95 17.04 -29.48
CA GLU A 24 -20.96 16.28 -28.76
C GLU A 24 -20.60 16.17 -27.27
N ASP A 25 -21.60 16.30 -26.40
CA ASP A 25 -21.41 16.33 -24.96
C ASP A 25 -20.83 14.99 -24.46
N ILE A 26 -19.69 15.07 -23.77
CA ILE A 26 -19.00 13.94 -23.14
C ILE A 26 -19.97 13.16 -22.24
N LYS A 27 -20.90 13.85 -21.55
CA LYS A 27 -21.91 13.18 -20.70
C LYS A 27 -22.87 12.32 -21.51
N LYS A 28 -23.29 12.75 -22.70
CA LYS A 28 -24.15 11.95 -23.58
C LYS A 28 -23.42 10.75 -24.15
N LEU A 29 -22.17 10.96 -24.59
CA LEU A 29 -21.34 9.88 -25.11
C LEU A 29 -21.03 8.84 -24.02
N LYS A 30 -20.82 9.29 -22.79
CA LYS A 30 -20.66 8.41 -21.62
C LYS A 30 -21.84 7.45 -21.47
N GLU A 31 -23.06 7.97 -21.38
CA GLU A 31 -24.30 7.18 -21.28
C GLU A 31 -24.48 6.20 -22.44
N GLU A 32 -24.21 6.65 -23.67
CA GLU A 32 -24.42 5.83 -24.87
C GLU A 32 -23.42 4.66 -25.00
N PHE A 33 -22.17 4.87 -24.56
CA PHE A 33 -21.08 3.92 -24.78
C PHE A 33 -20.68 3.11 -23.55
N LYS A 34 -21.27 3.40 -22.38
CA LYS A 34 -20.99 2.73 -21.10
C LYS A 34 -20.93 1.22 -21.19
N ASP A 35 -22.00 0.58 -21.68
CA ASP A 35 -22.07 -0.88 -21.76
C ASP A 35 -21.13 -1.49 -22.82
N LYS A 36 -20.78 -0.72 -23.85
CA LYS A 36 -19.91 -1.18 -24.94
C LYS A 36 -18.42 -1.05 -24.59
N LEU A 37 -18.09 -0.19 -23.61
CA LEU A 37 -16.73 0.06 -23.15
C LEU A 37 -16.35 -0.76 -21.90
N LYS A 38 -17.30 -1.46 -21.27
CA LYS A 38 -17.01 -2.40 -20.16
C LYS A 38 -15.95 -3.44 -20.56
N GLY A 39 -14.99 -3.66 -19.67
CA GLY A 39 -13.91 -4.65 -19.83
C GLY A 39 -12.89 -4.33 -20.94
N ILE A 40 -12.69 -3.06 -21.31
CA ILE A 40 -11.56 -2.68 -22.16
C ILE A 40 -10.31 -2.52 -21.29
N ASN A 41 -9.25 -3.24 -21.67
CA ASN A 41 -7.96 -3.18 -21.00
C ASN A 41 -7.21 -1.88 -21.39
N PRO A 42 -6.57 -1.18 -20.44
CA PRO A 42 -5.70 -0.03 -20.70
C PRO A 42 -4.70 -0.21 -21.85
N LEU A 43 -4.05 -1.38 -21.95
CA LEU A 43 -3.08 -1.67 -23.02
C LEU A 43 -3.73 -1.61 -24.40
N MET A 44 -5.00 -2.03 -24.49
CA MET A 44 -5.77 -2.00 -25.73
C MET A 44 -6.14 -0.57 -26.11
N ILE A 45 -6.37 0.31 -25.14
CA ILE A 45 -6.64 1.73 -25.39
C ILE A 45 -5.39 2.44 -25.85
N ALA A 46 -4.26 2.24 -25.17
CA ALA A 46 -2.98 2.80 -25.60
C ALA A 46 -2.61 2.37 -27.04
N GLN A 47 -2.83 1.09 -27.38
CA GLN A 47 -2.64 0.60 -28.75
C GLN A 47 -3.55 1.30 -29.76
N ILE A 48 -4.83 1.48 -29.41
CA ILE A 48 -5.79 2.19 -30.27
C ILE A 48 -5.41 3.66 -30.40
N GLU A 49 -5.02 4.34 -29.32
CA GLU A 49 -4.54 5.72 -29.34
C GLU A 49 -3.31 5.86 -30.27
N GLU A 50 -2.32 4.97 -30.15
CA GLU A 50 -1.11 5.01 -30.97
C GLU A 50 -1.39 4.76 -32.46
N GLU A 51 -2.30 3.83 -32.78
CA GLU A 51 -2.74 3.60 -34.15
C GLU A 51 -3.49 4.81 -34.74
N LEU A 52 -4.30 5.51 -33.93
CA LEU A 52 -5.01 6.71 -34.38
C LEU A 52 -4.09 7.88 -34.67
N ILE A 53 -3.03 8.05 -33.88
CA ILE A 53 -1.98 9.03 -34.18
C ILE A 53 -1.31 8.70 -35.51
N LYS A 54 -0.99 7.42 -35.74
CA LYS A 54 -0.40 6.95 -37.02
C LYS A 54 -1.35 7.16 -38.21
N GLU A 55 -2.66 7.10 -37.99
CA GLU A 55 -3.69 7.41 -38.99
C GLU A 55 -3.91 8.93 -39.21
N GLY A 56 -3.14 9.79 -38.53
CA GLY A 56 -3.13 11.24 -38.74
C GLY A 56 -4.00 12.05 -37.78
N MET A 57 -4.54 11.42 -36.73
CA MET A 57 -5.28 12.10 -35.67
C MET A 57 -4.33 12.94 -34.80
N LYS A 58 -4.77 14.13 -34.39
CA LYS A 58 -3.93 15.01 -33.57
C LYS A 58 -3.80 14.49 -32.13
N ARG A 59 -2.75 14.87 -31.41
CA ARG A 59 -2.56 14.43 -30.01
C ARG A 59 -3.60 15.05 -29.06
N GLU A 60 -3.99 16.30 -29.29
CA GLU A 60 -4.99 17.01 -28.46
C GLU A 60 -6.38 16.35 -28.54
N GLU A 61 -6.66 15.69 -29.66
CA GLU A 61 -7.90 15.00 -29.98
C GLU A 61 -8.05 13.70 -29.16
N ILE A 62 -6.95 12.98 -28.98
CA ILE A 62 -6.87 11.77 -28.16
C ILE A 62 -6.93 12.09 -26.67
N GLN A 63 -6.40 13.25 -26.25
CA GLN A 63 -6.45 13.67 -24.85
C GLN A 63 -7.88 13.83 -24.31
N LYS A 64 -8.84 14.26 -25.15
CA LYS A 64 -10.26 14.39 -24.76
C LYS A 64 -10.95 13.05 -24.59
N PHE A 65 -10.54 12.04 -25.36
CA PHE A 65 -11.05 10.68 -25.20
C PHE A 65 -10.58 10.04 -23.90
N CYS A 66 -9.34 10.31 -23.48
CA CYS A 66 -8.84 9.86 -22.19
C CYS A 66 -9.69 10.40 -21.03
N ALA A 67 -10.12 11.67 -21.06
CA ALA A 67 -11.03 12.24 -20.07
C ALA A 67 -12.38 11.49 -19.98
N LEU A 68 -12.98 11.15 -21.13
CA LEU A 68 -14.21 10.35 -21.17
C LEU A 68 -13.98 8.94 -20.60
N HIS A 69 -12.86 8.32 -20.96
CA HIS A 69 -12.47 6.98 -20.53
C HIS A 69 -12.26 6.89 -19.00
N LEU A 70 -11.55 7.85 -18.40
CA LEU A 70 -11.37 7.92 -16.95
C LEU A 70 -12.70 8.12 -16.21
N ALA A 71 -13.58 8.97 -16.75
CA ALA A 71 -14.90 9.21 -16.16
C ALA A 71 -15.82 7.97 -16.19
N LEU A 72 -15.67 7.08 -17.18
CA LEU A 72 -16.41 5.83 -17.26
C LEU A 72 -15.97 4.83 -16.19
N PHE A 73 -14.66 4.75 -15.96
CA PHE A 73 -14.07 3.91 -14.93
C PHE A 73 -14.41 4.34 -13.51
N GLU A 74 -14.38 5.64 -13.26
CA GLU A 74 -14.85 6.23 -12.01
C GLU A 74 -16.28 5.74 -11.70
N GLU A 75 -17.18 5.77 -12.68
CA GLU A 75 -18.57 5.36 -12.52
C GLU A 75 -18.75 3.85 -12.33
N GLU A 76 -17.98 3.01 -13.03
CA GLU A 76 -18.04 1.55 -12.86
C GLU A 76 -17.72 1.14 -11.40
N ILE A 77 -16.75 1.83 -10.78
CA ILE A 77 -16.40 1.62 -9.37
C ILE A 77 -17.40 2.27 -8.41
N GLU A 78 -18.03 3.39 -8.78
CA GLU A 78 -19.15 3.96 -8.02
C GLU A 78 -20.39 3.04 -8.00
N GLU A 79 -20.70 2.38 -9.12
CA GLU A 79 -21.83 1.44 -9.24
C GLU A 79 -21.58 0.12 -8.53
N THR A 80 -20.31 -0.19 -8.22
CA THR A 80 -19.98 -1.40 -7.47
C THR A 80 -20.60 -1.32 -6.07
N PRO A 81 -21.51 -2.24 -5.69
CA PRO A 81 -22.23 -2.14 -4.44
C PRO A 81 -21.28 -2.34 -3.26
N ILE A 82 -21.30 -1.42 -2.29
CA ILE A 82 -20.56 -1.62 -1.05
C ILE A 82 -21.29 -2.68 -0.22
N LEU A 83 -20.59 -3.77 0.07
CA LEU A 83 -21.16 -4.97 0.70
C LEU A 83 -21.33 -4.83 2.23
N THR A 84 -20.95 -3.70 2.81
CA THR A 84 -20.87 -3.48 4.27
C THR A 84 -21.35 -2.09 4.66
N GLU A 85 -21.42 -1.80 5.96
CA GLU A 85 -21.87 -0.53 6.53
C GLU A 85 -20.70 0.40 6.85
N ALA A 86 -20.99 1.69 7.05
CA ALA A 86 -20.02 2.67 7.54
C ALA A 86 -19.27 2.19 8.80
N GLY A 87 -17.98 2.54 8.87
CA GLY A 87 -17.03 2.08 9.89
C GLY A 87 -16.50 0.66 9.72
N HIS A 88 -17.05 -0.15 8.79
CA HIS A 88 -16.45 -1.43 8.45
C HIS A 88 -15.16 -1.25 7.63
N PRO A 89 -14.06 -1.99 7.89
CA PRO A 89 -12.80 -1.84 7.15
C PRO A 89 -12.94 -1.87 5.62
N ILE A 90 -13.72 -2.83 5.08
CA ILE A 90 -14.00 -2.91 3.64
C ILE A 90 -14.81 -1.71 3.12
N TYR A 91 -15.77 -1.19 3.90
CA TYR A 91 -16.52 0.02 3.53
C TYR A 91 -15.57 1.22 3.36
N ILE A 92 -14.64 1.37 4.29
CA ILE A 92 -13.66 2.45 4.28
C ILE A 92 -12.76 2.35 3.03
N LEU A 93 -12.18 1.17 2.75
CA LEU A 93 -11.32 0.97 1.58
C LEU A 93 -12.07 1.23 0.26
N MET A 94 -13.27 0.66 0.09
CA MET A 94 -14.08 0.88 -1.11
C MET A 94 -14.48 2.35 -1.29
N SER A 95 -14.71 3.07 -0.19
CA SER A 95 -14.99 4.51 -0.24
C SER A 95 -13.77 5.31 -0.64
N GLU A 96 -12.59 4.95 -0.14
CA GLU A 96 -11.32 5.56 -0.52
C GLU A 96 -10.98 5.32 -2.00
N HIS A 97 -11.32 4.14 -2.56
CA HIS A 97 -11.16 3.87 -3.99
C HIS A 97 -11.92 4.89 -4.85
N ARG A 98 -13.18 5.18 -4.49
CA ARG A 98 -14.01 6.16 -5.20
C ARG A 98 -13.41 7.56 -5.13
N LEU A 99 -12.89 7.96 -3.97
CA LEU A 99 -12.24 9.26 -3.78
C LEU A 99 -10.94 9.37 -4.57
N LEU A 100 -10.12 8.30 -4.59
CA LEU A 100 -8.85 8.27 -5.32
C LEU A 100 -9.03 8.33 -6.83
N LEU A 101 -10.05 7.69 -7.38
CA LEU A 101 -10.35 7.78 -8.82
C LEU A 101 -10.86 9.17 -9.21
N LYS A 102 -11.70 9.79 -8.36
CA LYS A 102 -12.09 11.19 -8.52
C LYS A 102 -10.89 12.12 -8.57
N LEU A 103 -9.97 11.96 -7.60
CA LEU A 103 -8.72 12.72 -7.56
C LEU A 103 -7.86 12.47 -8.80
N ALA A 104 -7.77 11.24 -9.30
CA ALA A 104 -7.00 10.92 -10.51
C ALA A 104 -7.60 11.55 -11.77
N ASN A 105 -8.93 11.53 -11.92
CA ASN A 105 -9.63 12.19 -13.01
C ASN A 105 -9.48 13.71 -12.94
N GLU A 106 -9.69 14.28 -11.75
CA GLU A 106 -9.49 15.72 -11.50
C GLU A 106 -8.05 16.14 -11.83
N PHE A 107 -7.05 15.39 -11.35
CA PHE A 107 -5.64 15.65 -11.63
C PHE A 107 -5.36 15.80 -13.13
N TYR A 108 -5.91 14.88 -13.94
CA TYR A 108 -5.78 14.94 -15.39
C TYR A 108 -6.42 16.20 -15.99
N GLN A 109 -7.60 16.62 -15.51
CA GLN A 109 -8.23 17.87 -15.97
C GLN A 109 -7.41 19.10 -15.61
N GLU A 110 -6.86 19.15 -14.40
CA GLU A 110 -6.09 20.29 -13.91
C GLU A 110 -4.73 20.41 -14.61
N ILE A 111 -4.14 19.29 -15.06
CA ILE A 111 -2.96 19.30 -15.93
C ILE A 111 -3.26 20.01 -17.25
N LEU A 112 -4.42 19.76 -17.86
CA LEU A 112 -4.82 20.38 -19.12
C LEU A 112 -5.04 21.90 -18.96
N LYS A 113 -5.52 22.33 -17.81
CA LYS A 113 -5.68 23.75 -17.46
C LYS A 113 -4.39 24.43 -16.99
N ARG A 114 -3.38 23.64 -16.61
CA ARG A 114 -2.12 24.07 -15.97
C ARG A 114 -2.34 24.84 -14.66
N GLU A 115 -3.32 24.41 -13.86
CA GLU A 115 -3.67 25.02 -12.57
C GLU A 115 -2.77 24.48 -11.45
N LYS A 116 -1.60 25.12 -11.25
CA LYS A 116 -0.54 24.60 -10.35
C LYS A 116 -0.99 24.42 -8.90
N GLU A 117 -1.71 25.37 -8.32
CA GLU A 117 -2.15 25.32 -6.91
C GLU A 117 -3.02 24.09 -6.66
N ARG A 118 -3.99 23.83 -7.56
CA ARG A 118 -4.85 22.65 -7.46
C ARG A 118 -4.09 21.34 -7.67
N LEU A 119 -3.10 21.32 -8.57
CA LEU A 119 -2.24 20.15 -8.78
C LEU A 119 -1.40 19.83 -7.53
N GLU A 120 -0.89 20.84 -6.82
CA GLU A 120 -0.16 20.65 -5.56
C GLU A 120 -1.03 20.02 -4.48
N GLU A 121 -2.28 20.48 -4.34
CA GLU A 121 -3.25 19.90 -3.40
C GLU A 121 -3.54 18.43 -3.72
N ILE A 122 -3.77 18.09 -5.00
CA ILE A 122 -4.05 16.71 -5.40
C ILE A 122 -2.80 15.83 -5.22
N ILE A 123 -1.60 16.34 -5.51
CA ILE A 123 -0.34 15.64 -5.24
C ILE A 123 -0.18 15.37 -3.74
N HIS A 124 -0.56 16.31 -2.87
CA HIS A 124 -0.56 16.08 -1.43
C HIS A 124 -1.50 14.92 -1.06
N HIS A 125 -2.73 14.88 -1.61
CA HIS A 125 -3.64 13.76 -1.39
C HIS A 125 -3.06 12.42 -1.91
N PHE A 126 -2.37 12.39 -3.05
CA PHE A 126 -1.68 11.18 -3.52
C PHE A 126 -0.57 10.72 -2.58
N LYS A 127 0.14 11.64 -1.89
CA LYS A 127 1.13 11.28 -0.86
C LYS A 127 0.44 10.68 0.37
N GLU A 128 -0.63 11.31 0.86
CA GLU A 128 -1.39 10.85 2.04
C GLU A 128 -2.14 9.52 1.81
N SER A 129 -2.43 9.19 0.54
CA SER A 129 -3.03 7.90 0.18
C SER A 129 -2.16 6.67 0.48
N GLU A 130 -0.90 6.86 0.88
CA GLU A 130 -0.03 5.76 1.34
C GLU A 130 -0.65 4.98 2.52
N SER A 131 -1.37 5.69 3.41
CA SER A 131 -2.07 5.08 4.55
C SER A 131 -3.09 4.00 4.14
N HIS A 132 -3.70 4.13 2.96
CA HIS A 132 -4.63 3.15 2.40
C HIS A 132 -3.93 1.82 2.11
N TYR A 133 -2.87 1.85 1.30
CA TYR A 133 -2.10 0.64 0.95
C TYR A 133 -1.43 0.03 2.18
N LEU A 134 -0.98 0.86 3.13
CA LEU A 134 -0.40 0.36 4.38
C LEU A 134 -1.42 -0.44 5.22
N ARG A 135 -2.68 -0.01 5.28
CA ARG A 135 -3.77 -0.75 5.96
C ARG A 135 -4.04 -2.08 5.29
N GLU A 136 -3.99 -2.14 3.97
CA GLU A 136 -4.14 -3.39 3.25
C GLU A 136 -2.96 -4.33 3.48
N GLU A 137 -1.75 -3.87 3.20
CA GLU A 137 -0.51 -4.66 3.25
C GLU A 137 -0.17 -5.17 4.66
N ASN A 138 -0.42 -4.32 5.67
CA ASN A 138 -0.01 -4.59 7.03
C ASN A 138 -1.16 -5.03 7.93
N VAL A 139 -2.42 -5.00 7.48
CA VAL A 139 -3.55 -5.48 8.30
C VAL A 139 -4.43 -6.44 7.52
N LEU A 140 -5.08 -6.01 6.43
CA LEU A 140 -6.05 -6.88 5.74
C LEU A 140 -5.39 -8.13 5.13
N PHE A 141 -4.27 -7.97 4.44
CA PHE A 141 -3.56 -9.06 3.75
C PHE A 141 -3.09 -10.16 4.73
N PRO A 142 -2.47 -9.85 5.89
CA PRO A 142 -2.16 -10.86 6.89
C PRO A 142 -3.36 -11.72 7.35
N TYR A 143 -4.54 -11.12 7.52
CA TYR A 143 -5.75 -11.88 7.89
C TYR A 143 -6.23 -12.78 6.75
N LEU A 144 -6.17 -12.32 5.50
CA LEU A 144 -6.44 -13.17 4.33
C LEU A 144 -5.49 -14.37 4.26
N GLU A 145 -4.20 -14.14 4.49
CA GLU A 145 -3.17 -15.19 4.47
C GLU A 145 -3.35 -16.22 5.58
N LYS A 146 -3.77 -15.79 6.78
CA LYS A 146 -4.13 -16.66 7.90
C LYS A 146 -5.26 -17.64 7.52
N HIS A 147 -6.15 -17.23 6.62
CA HIS A 147 -7.22 -18.06 6.06
C HIS A 147 -6.84 -18.77 4.75
N GLY A 148 -5.55 -18.83 4.42
CA GLY A 148 -5.02 -19.58 3.28
C GLY A 148 -5.01 -18.83 1.95
N ILE A 149 -5.42 -17.56 1.91
CA ILE A 149 -5.44 -16.73 0.69
C ILE A 149 -4.13 -15.95 0.58
N THR A 150 -3.15 -16.50 -0.14
CA THR A 150 -1.77 -15.95 -0.20
C THR A 150 -1.39 -15.34 -1.55
N GLN A 151 -1.92 -15.85 -2.65
CA GLN A 151 -1.56 -15.37 -4.00
C GLN A 151 -2.17 -14.01 -4.34
N PRO A 152 -3.47 -13.74 -4.09
CA PRO A 152 -4.04 -12.42 -4.40
C PRO A 152 -3.36 -11.27 -3.65
N PRO A 153 -3.10 -11.34 -2.32
CA PRO A 153 -2.35 -10.30 -1.62
C PRO A 153 -0.95 -10.04 -2.19
N ALA A 154 -0.23 -11.08 -2.60
CA ALA A 154 1.10 -10.93 -3.20
C ALA A 154 1.06 -10.17 -4.53
N ILE A 155 0.05 -10.42 -5.37
CA ILE A 155 -0.16 -9.71 -6.63
C ILE A 155 -0.56 -8.24 -6.37
N MET A 156 -1.47 -8.00 -5.42
CA MET A 156 -1.88 -6.63 -5.06
C MET A 156 -0.69 -5.81 -4.57
N TRP A 157 0.16 -6.38 -3.71
CA TRP A 157 1.37 -5.69 -3.24
C TRP A 157 2.33 -5.33 -4.40
N MET A 158 2.48 -6.20 -5.41
CA MET A 158 3.26 -5.85 -6.59
C MET A 158 2.65 -4.65 -7.35
N GLU A 159 1.33 -4.58 -7.45
CA GLU A 159 0.62 -3.46 -8.06
C GLU A 159 0.76 -2.18 -7.22
N HIS A 160 0.72 -2.26 -5.89
CA HIS A 160 1.01 -1.12 -5.01
C HIS A 160 2.41 -0.56 -5.25
N ASP A 161 3.41 -1.43 -5.40
CA ASP A 161 4.78 -1.05 -5.75
C ASP A 161 4.85 -0.30 -7.10
N MET A 162 4.07 -0.72 -8.09
CA MET A 162 3.97 -0.03 -9.38
C MET A 162 3.29 1.33 -9.24
N ILE A 163 2.18 1.41 -8.51
CA ILE A 163 1.46 2.66 -8.21
C ILE A 163 2.39 3.66 -7.51
N ARG A 164 3.13 3.23 -6.48
CA ARG A 164 4.12 4.07 -5.79
C ARG A 164 5.20 4.60 -6.72
N LYS A 165 5.68 3.77 -7.65
CA LYS A 165 6.68 4.17 -8.65
C LYS A 165 6.11 5.25 -9.59
N VAL A 166 4.89 5.09 -10.09
CA VAL A 166 4.26 6.08 -10.97
C VAL A 166 3.98 7.38 -10.22
N LYS A 167 3.48 7.32 -8.99
CA LYS A 167 3.30 8.50 -8.10
C LYS A 167 4.61 9.26 -7.92
N LYS A 168 5.72 8.56 -7.67
CA LYS A 168 7.05 9.20 -7.55
C LYS A 168 7.44 9.94 -8.83
N ASN A 169 7.21 9.35 -10.00
CA ASN A 169 7.50 9.98 -11.28
C ASN A 169 6.59 11.20 -11.53
N ILE A 170 5.32 11.16 -11.12
CA ILE A 170 4.41 12.32 -11.14
C ILE A 170 4.99 13.47 -10.31
N TYR A 171 5.46 13.19 -9.10
CA TYR A 171 6.02 14.23 -8.22
C TYR A 171 7.26 14.87 -8.85
N GLN A 172 8.15 14.06 -9.41
CA GLN A 172 9.34 14.55 -10.10
C GLN A 172 8.98 15.39 -11.34
N ALA A 173 8.09 14.89 -12.20
CA ALA A 173 7.67 15.60 -13.41
C ALA A 173 6.96 16.93 -13.09
N PHE A 174 6.23 17.00 -11.98
CA PHE A 174 5.61 18.23 -11.50
C PHE A 174 6.67 19.25 -11.03
N GLU A 175 7.65 18.82 -10.24
CA GLU A 175 8.76 19.67 -9.77
C GLU A 175 9.62 20.20 -10.92
N GLU A 176 9.84 19.38 -11.96
CA GLU A 176 10.59 19.74 -13.17
C GLU A 176 9.76 20.54 -14.20
N GLU A 177 8.48 20.77 -13.92
CA GLU A 177 7.50 21.37 -14.84
C GLU A 177 7.42 20.67 -16.22
N ASN A 178 7.69 19.36 -16.25
CA ASN A 178 7.60 18.54 -17.46
C ASN A 178 6.15 18.09 -17.71
N TRP A 179 5.36 18.97 -18.34
CA TRP A 179 3.94 18.75 -18.60
C TRP A 179 3.62 17.55 -19.49
N GLU A 180 4.50 17.19 -20.45
CA GLU A 180 4.28 16.04 -21.33
C GLU A 180 4.39 14.74 -20.52
N GLU A 181 5.46 14.60 -19.73
CA GLU A 181 5.65 13.45 -18.84
C GLU A 181 4.59 13.41 -17.74
N LEU A 182 4.23 14.56 -17.15
CA LEU A 182 3.19 14.65 -16.14
C LEU A 182 1.84 14.14 -16.67
N THR A 183 1.48 14.52 -17.91
CA THR A 183 0.26 14.04 -18.58
C THR A 183 0.31 12.54 -18.81
N GLU A 184 1.44 12.01 -19.30
CA GLU A 184 1.63 10.57 -19.52
C GLU A 184 1.49 9.78 -18.21
N LYS A 185 2.16 10.22 -17.14
CA LYS A 185 2.13 9.54 -15.84
C LYS A 185 0.80 9.68 -15.12
N ALA A 186 0.07 10.77 -15.32
CA ALA A 186 -1.30 10.89 -14.82
C ALA A 186 -2.24 9.85 -15.46
N LYS A 187 -2.13 9.62 -16.77
CA LYS A 187 -2.89 8.56 -17.46
C LYS A 187 -2.52 7.19 -16.93
N GLU A 188 -1.22 6.90 -16.86
CA GLU A 188 -0.69 5.62 -16.36
C GLU A 188 -1.19 5.34 -14.94
N LEU A 189 -1.17 6.35 -14.04
CA LEU A 189 -1.67 6.21 -12.68
C LEU A 189 -3.17 5.90 -12.65
N ALA A 190 -3.98 6.65 -13.40
CA ALA A 190 -5.42 6.48 -13.38
C ALA A 190 -5.86 5.09 -13.91
N GLU A 191 -5.17 4.59 -14.93
CA GLU A 191 -5.38 3.24 -15.46
C GLU A 191 -4.98 2.15 -14.46
N LEU A 192 -3.82 2.31 -13.81
CA LEU A 192 -3.36 1.40 -12.76
C LEU A 192 -4.33 1.36 -11.59
N LEU A 193 -4.74 2.52 -11.06
CA LEU A 193 -5.69 2.62 -9.96
C LEU A 193 -7.02 1.95 -10.32
N ASN A 194 -7.57 2.22 -11.50
CA ASN A 194 -8.83 1.60 -11.92
C ASN A 194 -8.73 0.07 -12.00
N SER A 195 -7.70 -0.44 -12.70
CA SER A 195 -7.53 -1.89 -12.84
C SER A 195 -7.31 -2.58 -11.49
N HIS A 196 -6.57 -1.93 -10.61
CA HIS A 196 -6.26 -2.41 -9.28
C HIS A 196 -7.50 -2.45 -8.38
N PHE A 197 -8.18 -1.32 -8.21
CA PHE A 197 -9.39 -1.22 -7.38
C PHE A 197 -10.54 -2.07 -7.90
N TYR A 198 -10.64 -2.30 -9.21
CA TYR A 198 -11.61 -3.24 -9.76
C TYR A 198 -11.37 -4.66 -9.24
N LYS A 199 -10.12 -5.14 -9.21
CA LYS A 199 -9.78 -6.48 -8.69
C LYS A 199 -10.07 -6.56 -7.20
N GLU A 200 -9.79 -5.50 -6.45
CA GLU A 200 -10.04 -5.48 -5.02
C GLU A 200 -11.53 -5.50 -4.71
N ASN A 201 -12.30 -4.59 -5.30
CA ASN A 201 -13.73 -4.46 -5.05
C ASN A 201 -14.52 -5.69 -5.48
N ASN A 202 -14.14 -6.33 -6.60
CA ASN A 202 -14.92 -7.43 -7.19
C ASN A 202 -14.38 -8.83 -6.84
N ILE A 203 -13.14 -8.94 -6.36
CA ILE A 203 -12.51 -10.24 -6.10
C ILE A 203 -11.96 -10.30 -4.67
N LEU A 204 -11.02 -9.41 -4.31
CA LEU A 204 -10.31 -9.50 -3.04
C LEU A 204 -11.22 -9.24 -1.83
N PHE A 205 -11.99 -8.16 -1.84
CA PHE A 205 -12.86 -7.77 -0.73
C PHE A 205 -14.05 -8.74 -0.56
N PRO A 206 -14.74 -9.20 -1.62
CA PRO A 206 -15.73 -10.28 -1.47
C PRO A 206 -15.12 -11.57 -0.91
N THR A 207 -13.90 -11.90 -1.32
CA THR A 207 -13.17 -13.05 -0.76
C THR A 207 -12.88 -12.83 0.73
N ALA A 208 -12.40 -11.65 1.11
CA ALA A 208 -12.14 -11.28 2.50
C ALA A 208 -13.38 -11.41 3.38
N LEU A 209 -14.52 -10.90 2.92
CA LEU A 209 -15.81 -11.00 3.62
C LEU A 209 -16.28 -12.44 3.81
N ASN A 210 -15.89 -13.34 2.91
CA ASN A 210 -16.28 -14.76 2.98
C ASN A 210 -15.37 -15.58 3.91
N VAL A 211 -14.06 -15.26 3.95
CA VAL A 211 -13.07 -16.08 4.70
C VAL A 211 -12.75 -15.53 6.09
N ILE A 212 -12.77 -14.21 6.29
CA ILE A 212 -12.46 -13.58 7.57
C ILE A 212 -13.68 -13.66 8.48
N LYS A 213 -13.48 -14.15 9.70
CA LYS A 213 -14.56 -14.38 10.65
C LYS A 213 -15.07 -13.06 11.24
N LYS A 214 -16.33 -13.05 11.67
CA LYS A 214 -16.99 -11.85 12.20
C LYS A 214 -16.23 -11.26 13.40
N GLU A 215 -15.61 -12.10 14.22
CA GLU A 215 -14.91 -11.75 15.44
C GLU A 215 -13.52 -11.13 15.19
N GLU A 216 -12.97 -11.27 13.98
CA GLU A 216 -11.65 -10.74 13.60
C GLU A 216 -11.71 -9.30 13.09
N TRP A 217 -12.86 -8.86 12.57
CA TRP A 217 -13.03 -7.50 12.03
C TRP A 217 -12.81 -6.36 13.03
N PRO A 218 -13.18 -6.47 14.33
CA PRO A 218 -12.82 -5.46 15.33
C PRO A 218 -11.30 -5.28 15.48
N GLU A 219 -10.53 -6.36 15.42
CA GLU A 219 -9.06 -6.29 15.48
C GLU A 219 -8.47 -5.66 14.22
N ILE A 220 -9.03 -5.99 13.05
CA ILE A 220 -8.67 -5.35 11.78
C ILE A 220 -8.97 -3.85 11.83
N LYS A 221 -10.14 -3.47 12.34
CA LYS A 221 -10.52 -2.05 12.50
C LYS A 221 -9.56 -1.32 13.43
N LYS A 222 -9.21 -1.92 14.56
CA LYS A 222 -8.20 -1.37 15.47
C LYS A 222 -6.83 -1.21 14.78
N GLY A 223 -6.41 -2.21 14.00
CA GLY A 223 -5.19 -2.12 13.20
C GLY A 223 -5.24 -1.00 12.16
N PHE A 224 -6.41 -0.72 11.58
CA PHE A 224 -6.60 0.42 10.68
C PHE A 224 -6.49 1.75 11.45
N ASP A 225 -7.11 1.85 12.63
CA ASP A 225 -7.04 3.03 13.49
C ASP A 225 -5.61 3.34 13.94
N GLU A 226 -4.80 2.31 14.23
CA GLU A 226 -3.38 2.46 14.60
C GLU A 226 -2.52 3.00 13.44
N ILE A 227 -2.87 2.69 12.18
CA ILE A 227 -2.18 3.20 10.99
C ILE A 227 -2.66 4.61 10.63
N GLY A 228 -3.96 4.87 10.79
CA GLY A 228 -4.61 6.09 10.35
C GLY A 228 -5.24 5.99 8.95
N TYR A 229 -5.95 7.05 8.58
CA TYR A 229 -6.75 7.15 7.37
C TYR A 229 -6.24 8.25 6.45
N CYS A 230 -6.63 8.22 5.17
CA CYS A 230 -6.29 9.30 4.26
C CYS A 230 -6.91 10.62 4.73
N CYS A 231 -6.22 11.74 4.55
CA CYS A 231 -6.70 13.06 4.97
C CYS A 231 -8.02 13.49 4.30
N PHE A 232 -8.36 12.89 3.17
CA PHE A 232 -9.58 13.12 2.40
C PHE A 232 -10.69 12.11 2.70
N THR A 233 -10.47 11.15 3.61
CA THR A 233 -11.49 10.17 4.01
C THR A 233 -12.44 10.82 5.02
N PRO A 234 -13.74 10.98 4.70
CA PRO A 234 -14.70 11.62 5.60
C PRO A 234 -14.87 10.85 6.91
N GLU A 235 -15.04 11.56 8.03
CA GLU A 235 -15.20 10.93 9.35
C GLU A 235 -16.44 10.03 9.45
N GLU A 236 -17.51 10.34 8.70
CA GLU A 236 -18.73 9.53 8.73
C GLU A 236 -18.50 8.14 8.13
N ILE A 237 -17.50 7.99 7.25
CA ILE A 237 -17.10 6.70 6.65
C ILE A 237 -16.32 5.86 7.67
N ILE A 238 -15.55 6.51 8.55
CA ILE A 238 -14.64 5.86 9.51
C ILE A 238 -15.38 5.40 10.78
N LYS A 239 -16.36 6.18 11.25
CA LYS A 239 -17.02 5.94 12.54
C LYS A 239 -18.22 4.98 12.41
N LYS A 240 -18.30 4.05 13.36
CA LYS A 240 -19.51 3.30 13.73
C LYS A 240 -19.75 3.54 15.22
N GLU A 241 -21.00 3.73 15.65
CA GLU A 241 -21.32 3.90 17.08
C GLU A 241 -20.70 2.75 17.90
N GLU A 242 -19.83 3.09 18.84
CA GLU A 242 -19.01 2.11 19.57
C GLU A 242 -19.82 1.33 20.60
N VAL A 243 -19.67 0.00 20.58
CA VAL A 243 -19.90 -0.84 21.75
C VAL A 243 -18.55 -1.07 22.40
N ALA A 244 -18.42 -0.62 23.65
CA ALA A 244 -17.20 -0.73 24.44
C ALA A 244 -16.68 -2.17 24.50
N VAL A 245 -15.47 -2.39 23.97
CA VAL A 245 -14.75 -3.66 24.15
C VAL A 245 -14.00 -3.58 25.48
N ILE A 246 -14.26 -4.57 26.33
CA ILE A 246 -13.63 -4.74 27.63
C ILE A 246 -12.20 -5.23 27.40
N GLU A 247 -11.20 -4.48 27.87
CA GLU A 247 -9.81 -4.93 27.87
C GLU A 247 -9.64 -6.12 28.83
N GLU A 248 -9.36 -7.31 28.29
CA GLU A 248 -8.86 -8.42 29.10
C GLU A 248 -7.40 -8.14 29.49
N LYS A 249 -7.21 -7.73 30.74
CA LYS A 249 -5.89 -7.75 31.40
C LYS A 249 -5.62 -9.14 31.95
N GLU A 250 -5.08 -10.03 31.14
CA GLU A 250 -4.33 -11.16 31.69
C GLU A 250 -2.94 -10.67 32.13
N LYS A 251 -2.78 -10.49 33.45
CA LYS A 251 -1.46 -10.33 34.07
C LYS A 251 -0.88 -11.71 34.31
N SER A 252 0.27 -12.00 33.70
CA SER A 252 1.15 -13.07 34.17
C SER A 252 1.52 -12.80 35.64
N LEU A 253 1.18 -13.74 36.54
CA LEU A 253 1.45 -13.64 37.98
C LEU A 253 2.87 -14.08 38.36
N PHE A 254 3.62 -14.71 37.45
CA PHE A 254 4.93 -15.29 37.74
C PHE A 254 6.07 -14.58 36.99
N PRO A 255 7.24 -14.38 37.65
CA PRO A 255 8.41 -13.78 37.01
C PRO A 255 9.06 -14.76 36.01
N ILE A 256 9.53 -14.20 34.90
CA ILE A 256 10.34 -14.89 33.89
C ILE A 256 11.79 -14.85 34.38
N ASN A 257 12.37 -16.03 34.64
CA ASN A 257 13.73 -16.15 35.15
C ASN A 257 14.74 -16.35 34.01
N PHE A 258 15.76 -15.50 34.00
CA PHE A 258 16.95 -15.60 33.16
C PHE A 258 18.17 -15.93 34.04
N GLU A 259 19.30 -16.27 33.42
CA GLU A 259 20.52 -16.61 34.17
C GLU A 259 21.12 -15.43 34.92
N THR A 260 20.87 -14.21 34.42
CA THR A 260 21.42 -12.96 34.94
C THR A 260 20.39 -12.12 35.71
N GLY A 261 19.19 -12.64 35.96
CA GLY A 261 18.12 -11.90 36.64
C GLY A 261 16.73 -12.42 36.30
N ASN A 262 15.70 -11.66 36.67
CA ASN A 262 14.32 -11.98 36.34
C ASN A 262 13.53 -10.69 36.08
N PHE A 263 12.42 -10.83 35.35
CA PHE A 263 11.47 -9.76 35.08
C PHE A 263 10.05 -10.29 35.20
N TYR A 264 9.11 -9.47 35.64
CA TYR A 264 7.70 -9.70 35.33
C TYR A 264 7.43 -9.39 33.85
N LEU A 265 6.39 -10.01 33.28
CA LEU A 265 6.09 -9.87 31.85
C LEU A 265 5.91 -8.40 31.42
N ASN A 266 5.22 -7.60 32.24
CA ASN A 266 5.00 -6.18 32.01
C ASN A 266 6.32 -5.37 32.07
N GLU A 267 7.27 -5.76 32.92
CA GLU A 267 8.58 -5.11 33.00
C GLU A 267 9.42 -5.43 31.76
N LEU A 268 9.42 -6.69 31.31
CA LEU A 268 10.11 -7.10 30.10
C LEU A 268 9.56 -6.38 28.86
N GLU A 269 8.24 -6.29 28.74
CA GLU A 269 7.58 -5.56 27.65
C GLU A 269 7.94 -4.07 27.67
N ALA A 270 7.85 -3.42 28.84
CA ALA A 270 8.22 -2.01 28.99
C ALA A 270 9.70 -1.77 28.67
N LEU A 271 10.60 -2.67 29.10
CA LEU A 271 12.03 -2.60 28.81
C LEU A 271 12.28 -2.67 27.30
N LEU A 272 11.72 -3.66 26.61
CA LEU A 272 11.90 -3.83 25.17
C LEU A 272 11.33 -2.67 24.37
N ASN A 273 10.21 -2.09 24.79
CA ASN A 273 9.61 -0.91 24.16
C ASN A 273 10.39 0.40 24.43
N THR A 274 11.28 0.41 25.43
CA THR A 274 12.12 1.58 25.79
C THR A 274 13.46 1.60 25.06
N LEU A 275 13.87 0.48 24.44
CA LEU A 275 15.13 0.42 23.71
C LEU A 275 15.17 1.45 22.57
N PRO A 276 16.33 2.09 22.31
CA PRO A 276 16.47 3.12 21.27
C PRO A 276 16.57 2.53 19.86
N PHE A 277 16.02 1.34 19.66
CA PHE A 277 16.00 0.62 18.41
C PHE A 277 14.77 -0.28 18.33
N ASP A 278 14.30 -0.48 17.10
CA ASP A 278 13.24 -1.41 16.80
C ASP A 278 13.79 -2.82 16.68
N ILE A 279 13.04 -3.77 17.21
CA ILE A 279 13.31 -5.19 17.17
C ILE A 279 12.15 -5.89 16.46
N THR A 280 12.48 -6.84 15.58
CA THR A 280 11.55 -7.87 15.10
C THR A 280 12.21 -9.24 15.28
N PHE A 281 11.56 -10.16 15.98
CA PHE A 281 12.02 -11.55 16.12
C PHE A 281 11.22 -12.49 15.21
N VAL A 282 11.97 -13.27 14.43
CA VAL A 282 11.48 -14.31 13.54
C VAL A 282 12.03 -15.64 14.04
N ASP A 283 11.17 -16.64 14.25
CA ASP A 283 11.60 -17.93 14.79
C ASP A 283 12.35 -18.81 13.76
N LYS A 284 12.78 -20.00 14.20
CA LYS A 284 13.47 -21.00 13.38
C LYS A 284 12.68 -21.46 12.15
N ASP A 285 11.35 -21.32 12.20
CA ASP A 285 10.43 -21.68 11.11
C ASP A 285 10.15 -20.47 10.20
N ASP A 286 10.91 -19.39 10.32
CA ASP A 286 10.77 -18.15 9.56
C ASP A 286 9.44 -17.41 9.82
N THR A 287 8.86 -17.61 11.01
CA THR A 287 7.59 -17.00 11.42
C THR A 287 7.83 -15.79 12.32
N VAL A 288 7.19 -14.66 12.04
CA VAL A 288 7.28 -13.48 12.89
C VAL A 288 6.60 -13.76 14.22
N ARG A 289 7.34 -13.64 15.33
CA ARG A 289 6.85 -13.96 16.69
C ARG A 289 6.70 -12.76 17.59
N TYR A 290 7.51 -11.74 17.37
CA TYR A 290 7.53 -10.58 18.24
C TYR A 290 8.07 -9.36 17.51
N PHE A 291 7.59 -8.18 17.89
CA PHE A 291 8.23 -6.90 17.61
C PHE A 291 7.97 -5.98 18.81
N ASN A 292 8.90 -5.08 19.12
CA ASN A 292 8.68 -4.06 20.15
C ASN A 292 7.94 -2.84 19.56
N GLN A 293 7.23 -2.12 20.42
CA GLN A 293 6.57 -0.85 20.09
C GLN A 293 7.40 0.30 20.63
N SER A 294 8.50 0.63 19.94
CA SER A 294 9.28 1.83 20.27
C SER A 294 8.47 3.09 19.91
N LYS A 295 8.72 4.19 20.63
CA LYS A 295 8.00 5.47 20.43
C LYS A 295 8.21 6.07 19.03
N GLU A 296 9.35 5.79 18.41
CA GLU A 296 9.77 6.38 17.13
C GLU A 296 10.09 5.30 16.09
N ARG A 297 9.29 4.23 16.09
CA ARG A 297 9.49 3.10 15.20
C ARG A 297 9.60 3.54 13.74
N ILE A 298 10.68 3.15 13.08
CA ILE A 298 11.00 3.62 11.71
C ILE A 298 10.14 2.90 10.68
N PHE A 299 9.98 1.58 10.83
CA PHE A 299 9.18 0.76 9.93
C PHE A 299 7.93 0.26 10.64
N LEU A 300 6.77 0.68 10.14
CA LEU A 300 5.47 0.29 10.65
C LEU A 300 5.35 -1.24 10.81
N ARG A 301 4.78 -1.64 11.94
CA ARG A 301 4.34 -3.01 12.22
C ARG A 301 3.01 -2.94 12.94
N THR A 302 2.08 -3.79 12.54
CA THR A 302 0.82 -3.99 13.26
C THR A 302 0.82 -5.39 13.88
N LYS A 303 -0.09 -5.64 14.82
CA LYS A 303 -0.25 -6.97 15.42
C LYS A 303 -0.63 -8.05 14.41
N ALA A 304 -1.19 -7.68 13.25
CA ALA A 304 -1.57 -8.62 12.20
C ALA A 304 -0.36 -9.36 11.60
N VAL A 305 0.85 -8.82 11.72
CA VAL A 305 2.08 -9.48 11.24
C VAL A 305 2.47 -10.70 12.09
N LEU A 306 1.99 -10.80 13.33
CA LEU A 306 2.35 -11.89 14.25
C LEU A 306 1.80 -13.22 13.71
N GLY A 307 2.68 -14.22 13.55
CA GLY A 307 2.35 -15.51 12.96
C GLY A 307 2.51 -15.58 11.44
N ARG A 308 2.79 -14.47 10.75
CA ARG A 308 3.05 -14.42 9.30
C ARG A 308 4.45 -14.93 8.98
N LYS A 309 4.65 -15.54 7.81
CA LYS A 309 6.00 -15.86 7.33
C LYS A 309 6.74 -14.58 6.96
N VAL A 310 8.01 -14.48 7.33
CA VAL A 310 8.82 -13.27 7.07
C VAL A 310 8.94 -12.95 5.58
N GLN A 311 8.94 -13.98 4.72
CA GLN A 311 8.95 -13.83 3.27
C GLN A 311 7.70 -13.10 2.76
N GLN A 312 6.55 -13.31 3.40
CA GLN A 312 5.30 -12.64 3.04
C GLN A 312 5.24 -11.20 3.56
N CYS A 313 6.12 -10.83 4.50
CA CYS A 313 6.17 -9.46 5.04
C CYS A 313 6.98 -8.49 4.16
N HIS A 314 7.49 -8.96 3.02
CA HIS A 314 8.36 -8.20 2.13
C HIS A 314 7.84 -8.23 0.70
N PRO A 315 8.07 -7.15 -0.08
CA PRO A 315 7.77 -7.15 -1.50
C PRO A 315 8.52 -8.28 -2.25
N PRO A 316 7.95 -8.87 -3.32
CA PRO A 316 8.53 -10.02 -4.02
C PRO A 316 9.98 -9.84 -4.48
N LYS A 317 10.35 -8.61 -4.89
CA LYS A 317 11.73 -8.26 -5.29
C LYS A 317 12.77 -8.47 -4.19
N SER A 318 12.37 -8.44 -2.92
CA SER A 318 13.28 -8.54 -1.77
C SER A 318 13.33 -9.93 -1.13
N ILE A 319 12.40 -10.83 -1.49
CA ILE A 319 12.28 -12.17 -0.85
C ILE A 319 13.57 -12.97 -0.99
N HIS A 320 14.21 -12.96 -2.16
CA HIS A 320 15.45 -13.70 -2.38
C HIS A 320 16.61 -13.25 -1.47
N ILE A 321 16.62 -11.97 -1.05
CA ILE A 321 17.60 -11.43 -0.11
C ILE A 321 17.31 -11.95 1.30
N VAL A 322 16.03 -11.91 1.70
CA VAL A 322 15.56 -12.43 3.00
C VAL A 322 15.91 -13.91 3.14
N GLU A 323 15.58 -14.72 2.13
CA GLU A 323 15.90 -16.16 2.12
C GLU A 323 17.40 -16.42 2.19
N ARG A 324 18.21 -15.64 1.46
CA ARG A 324 19.66 -15.78 1.51
C ARG A 324 20.21 -15.50 2.91
N ILE A 325 19.74 -14.45 3.57
CA ILE A 325 20.16 -14.12 4.94
C ILE A 325 19.78 -15.26 5.90
N LEU A 326 18.54 -15.73 5.84
CA LEU A 326 18.06 -16.82 6.70
C LEU A 326 18.83 -18.13 6.46
N ASN A 327 19.11 -18.47 5.20
CA ASN A 327 19.89 -19.65 4.85
C ASN A 327 21.34 -19.55 5.30
N ASP A 328 21.98 -18.39 5.15
CA ASP A 328 23.34 -18.15 5.65
C ASP A 328 23.39 -18.28 7.19
N PHE A 329 22.33 -17.84 7.90
CA PHE A 329 22.21 -18.01 9.35
C PHE A 329 21.95 -19.46 9.76
N LYS A 330 21.01 -20.16 9.13
CA LYS A 330 20.71 -21.57 9.40
C LYS A 330 21.93 -22.47 9.15
N SER A 331 22.69 -22.19 8.09
CA SER A 331 23.91 -22.94 7.73
C SER A 331 25.18 -22.54 8.50
N LYS A 332 25.09 -21.58 9.44
CA LYS A 332 26.24 -21.03 10.20
C LYS A 332 27.32 -20.38 9.33
N LYS A 333 26.99 -20.01 8.10
CA LYS A 333 27.90 -19.29 7.20
C LYS A 333 28.13 -17.85 7.64
N ARG A 334 27.16 -17.28 8.37
CA ARG A 334 27.18 -15.92 8.89
C ARG A 334 26.29 -15.85 10.13
N ASP A 335 26.63 -14.97 11.07
CA ASP A 335 25.79 -14.68 12.24
C ASP A 335 25.24 -13.25 12.25
N VAL A 336 25.78 -12.37 11.40
CA VAL A 336 25.35 -10.96 11.28
C VAL A 336 25.24 -10.56 9.81
N ALA A 337 24.12 -9.97 9.41
CA ALA A 337 23.97 -9.27 8.14
C ALA A 337 23.52 -7.84 8.42
N GLU A 338 24.07 -6.85 7.74
CA GLU A 338 23.72 -5.45 7.98
C GLU A 338 23.77 -4.61 6.72
N PHE A 339 22.95 -3.56 6.71
CA PHE A 339 22.94 -2.51 5.70
C PHE A 339 22.43 -1.21 6.31
N TRP A 340 22.64 -0.11 5.58
CA TRP A 340 22.22 1.22 6.00
C TRP A 340 21.60 1.97 4.84
N ILE A 341 20.57 2.74 5.13
CA ILE A 341 19.83 3.51 4.12
C ILE A 341 19.53 4.91 4.63
N SER A 342 19.34 5.85 3.70
CA SER A 342 18.71 7.13 4.01
C SER A 342 17.21 7.00 3.78
N HIS A 343 16.41 7.27 4.82
CA HIS A 343 14.95 7.14 4.77
C HIS A 343 14.30 8.30 5.53
N GLN A 344 13.46 9.08 4.87
CA GLN A 344 12.74 10.23 5.46
C GLN A 344 13.63 11.19 6.27
N GLY A 345 14.82 11.52 5.74
CA GLY A 345 15.79 12.39 6.42
C GLY A 345 16.60 11.74 7.54
N LYS A 346 16.35 10.46 7.86
CA LYS A 346 17.09 9.66 8.84
C LYS A 346 18.13 8.76 8.18
N PHE A 347 19.28 8.56 8.82
CA PHE A 347 20.27 7.57 8.43
C PHE A 347 20.05 6.30 9.27
N VAL A 348 19.41 5.33 8.66
CA VAL A 348 18.90 4.13 9.33
C VAL A 348 19.88 2.99 9.18
N HIS A 349 20.29 2.38 10.28
CA HIS A 349 21.12 1.18 10.33
C HIS A 349 20.24 -0.04 10.64
N ILE A 350 20.28 -1.04 9.77
CA ILE A 350 19.46 -2.24 9.84
C ILE A 350 20.39 -3.44 9.95
N ARG A 351 20.23 -4.23 11.01
CA ARG A 351 21.08 -5.38 11.32
C ARG A 351 20.21 -6.59 11.59
N TYR A 352 20.65 -7.74 11.12
CA TYR A 352 20.05 -9.04 11.37
C TYR A 352 21.07 -9.89 12.11
N PHE A 353 20.64 -10.56 13.17
CA PHE A 353 21.48 -11.47 13.94
C PHE A 353 20.86 -12.85 13.99
N ALA A 354 21.68 -13.89 13.82
CA ALA A 354 21.28 -15.25 14.11
C ALA A 354 21.11 -15.43 15.63
N VAL A 355 19.90 -15.76 16.07
CA VAL A 355 19.61 -16.12 17.46
C VAL A 355 19.89 -17.60 17.62
N ARG A 356 20.77 -17.94 18.56
CA ARG A 356 21.14 -19.33 18.85
C ARG A 356 21.02 -19.63 20.33
N ASP A 357 20.75 -20.88 20.65
CA ASP A 357 20.80 -21.37 22.02
C ASP A 357 22.26 -21.59 22.47
N LYS A 358 22.42 -22.06 23.71
CA LYS A 358 23.73 -22.38 24.30
C LYS A 358 24.51 -23.48 23.59
N ASN A 359 23.81 -24.36 22.87
CA ASN A 359 24.40 -25.44 22.09
C ASN A 359 24.74 -25.00 20.65
N GLY A 360 24.45 -23.74 20.30
CA GLY A 360 24.62 -23.20 18.96
C GLY A 360 23.54 -23.67 17.97
N GLU A 361 22.41 -24.19 18.45
CA GLU A 361 21.21 -24.47 17.66
C GLU A 361 20.55 -23.16 17.23
N TYR A 362 20.10 -23.07 15.99
CA TYR A 362 19.43 -21.88 15.47
C TYR A 362 18.00 -21.78 16.01
N LEU A 363 17.72 -20.73 16.77
CA LEU A 363 16.40 -20.42 17.32
C LEU A 363 15.60 -19.45 16.46
N GLY A 364 16.27 -18.67 15.61
CA GLY A 364 15.63 -17.68 14.77
C GLY A 364 16.56 -16.54 14.36
N CYS A 365 15.96 -15.46 13.85
CA CYS A 365 16.62 -14.24 13.42
C CYS A 365 16.01 -13.05 14.15
N ILE A 366 16.85 -12.13 14.61
CA ILE A 366 16.40 -10.85 15.15
C ILE A 366 16.85 -9.73 14.20
N GLU A 367 15.89 -8.96 13.71
CA GLU A 367 16.09 -7.69 13.02
C GLU A 367 16.18 -6.58 14.06
N VAL A 368 17.18 -5.73 13.94
CA VAL A 368 17.40 -4.52 14.74
C VAL A 368 17.50 -3.33 13.80
N THR A 369 16.62 -2.35 13.96
CA THR A 369 16.62 -1.11 13.18
C THR A 369 16.84 0.09 14.10
N GLN A 370 17.79 0.95 13.74
CA GLN A 370 18.13 2.13 14.54
C GLN A 370 18.34 3.37 13.66
N ASP A 371 17.76 4.50 14.07
CA ASP A 371 18.16 5.80 13.56
C ASP A 371 19.50 6.20 14.21
N ILE A 372 20.57 6.24 13.41
CA ILE A 372 21.90 6.62 13.89
C ILE A 372 22.29 8.04 13.48
N THR A 373 21.33 8.87 13.05
CA THR A 373 21.57 10.24 12.60
C THR A 373 22.26 11.09 13.67
N GLU A 374 21.70 11.11 14.89
CA GLU A 374 22.29 11.87 16.00
C GLU A 374 23.56 11.21 16.54
N ILE A 375 23.66 9.88 16.48
CA ILE A 375 24.87 9.15 16.86
C ILE A 375 26.06 9.56 15.99
N LYS A 376 25.83 9.76 14.69
CA LYS A 376 26.87 10.20 13.75
C LYS A 376 27.36 11.64 13.99
N LYS A 377 26.60 12.46 14.74
CA LYS A 377 26.97 13.84 15.08
C LYS A 377 27.77 13.93 16.38
N LEU A 378 27.90 12.83 17.14
CA LEU A 378 28.66 12.83 18.37
C LEU A 378 30.14 13.04 18.08
N GLU A 379 30.73 14.06 18.71
CA GLU A 379 32.15 14.38 18.65
C GLU A 379 32.69 14.58 20.07
N GLY A 380 34.00 14.40 20.25
CA GLY A 380 34.64 14.55 21.55
C GLY A 380 34.11 13.56 22.59
N GLU A 381 33.91 14.03 23.82
CA GLU A 381 33.46 13.20 24.95
C GLU A 381 32.48 13.96 25.84
N LYS A 382 31.36 13.32 26.20
CA LYS A 382 30.45 13.79 27.26
C LYS A 382 30.45 12.77 28.40
N ARG A 383 31.19 13.06 29.47
CA ARG A 383 31.45 12.12 30.58
C ARG A 383 30.44 12.20 31.74
N ILE A 384 29.66 13.28 31.78
CA ILE A 384 28.68 13.56 32.84
C ILE A 384 27.40 14.13 32.22
N TYR A 385 26.28 13.97 32.91
CA TYR A 385 24.97 14.48 32.49
C TYR A 385 24.92 16.01 32.64
N ASP A 386 24.25 16.69 31.71
CA ASP A 386 24.01 18.13 31.77
C ASP A 386 22.64 18.35 32.43
N TYR A 387 22.59 19.16 33.49
CA TYR A 387 21.35 19.52 34.20
C TYR A 387 20.69 20.76 33.61
#